data_AF-A0A2W0HWB1-F1
#
_entry.id   AF-A0A2W0HWB1-F1
#
_cell.length_a   1.000
_cell.length_b   1.000
_cell.length_c   1.000
_cell.angle_alpha   90.00
_cell.angle_beta   90.00
_cell.angle_gamma   90.00
#
_symmetry.space_group_name_H-M   'P 1'
#
loop_
_entity.id
_entity.type
_entity.pdbx_description
1 polymer ?
#
loop_
_entity_poly.entity_id
_entity_poly.type
_entity_poly.pdbx_seq_one_letter_code
_entity_poly.pdbx_strand_id
1 'polypeptide(L)' 'MKNEERINEMLDDIKGKLQIVNAGAIKAKDFDLEKFDDLEEVHAHVMSRNSFSVNEMDAIVSELGQMRK' A
#
# COMPACT_ATOMS: atom_id res chain seq x y z
N MET A 1 12.79 11.15 -4.35
CA MET A 1 13.47 10.24 -5.32
C MET A 1 12.77 8.90 -5.21
N LYS A 2 12.37 8.29 -6.33
CA LYS A 2 11.66 6.99 -6.31
C LYS A 2 12.67 5.88 -5.98
N ASN A 3 12.49 5.21 -4.84
CA ASN A 3 13.35 4.12 -4.42
C ASN A 3 12.55 3.07 -3.61
N GLU A 4 13.13 1.88 -3.44
CA GLU A 4 12.49 0.77 -2.73
C GLU A 4 12.26 1.05 -1.23
N GLU A 5 13.11 1.86 -0.61
CA GLU A 5 12.96 2.28 0.79
C GLU A 5 11.66 3.06 0.98
N ARG A 6 11.38 4.03 0.11
CA ARG A 6 10.16 4.82 0.14
C ARG A 6 8.91 3.98 -0.13
N ILE A 7 9.01 2.98 -1.01
CA ILE A 7 7.92 2.01 -1.24
C ILE A 7 7.67 1.20 0.05
N ASN A 8 8.73 0.70 0.71
CA ASN A 8 8.58 -0.03 1.98
C ASN A 8 7.90 0.84 3.05
N GLU A 9 8.33 2.10 3.21
CA GLU A 9 7.70 3.04 4.15
C GLU A 9 6.20 3.19 3.89
N MET A 10 5.80 3.46 2.64
CA MET A 10 4.40 3.63 2.26
C MET A 10 3.57 2.36 2.52
N LEU A 11 4.13 1.19 2.19
CA LEU A 11 3.47 -0.08 2.44
C LEU A 11 3.28 -0.33 3.94
N ASP A 12 4.28 -0.03 4.77
CA ASP A 12 4.20 -0.26 6.21
C ASP A 12 3.23 0.72 6.89
N ASP A 13 3.17 1.97 6.45
CA ASP A 13 2.15 2.94 6.86
C ASP A 13 0.74 2.42 6.56
N ILE A 14 0.49 1.98 5.32
CA ILE A 14 -0.82 1.45 4.92
C ILE A 14 -1.19 0.22 5.74
N LYS A 15 -0.26 -0.72 5.93
CA LYS A 15 -0.49 -1.93 6.75
C LYS A 15 -0.85 -1.58 8.18
N GLY A 16 -0.12 -0.63 8.78
CA GLY A 16 -0.40 -0.14 10.12
C GLY A 16 -1.78 0.50 10.21
N LYS A 17 -2.13 1.32 9.22
CA LYS A 17 -3.42 2.02 9.17
C LYS A 17 -4.61 1.09 9.00
N LEU A 18 -4.47 0.06 8.16
CA LEU A 18 -5.51 -0.94 7.93
C LEU A 18 -5.49 -2.07 8.97
N GLN A 19 -4.53 -2.06 9.90
CA GLN A 19 -4.31 -3.11 10.91
C GLN A 19 -4.15 -4.52 10.31
N ILE A 20 -3.55 -4.61 9.12
CA ILE A 20 -3.42 -5.88 8.40
C ILE A 20 -2.13 -6.58 8.83
N VAL A 21 -2.25 -7.56 9.72
CA VAL A 21 -1.13 -8.39 10.19
C VAL A 21 -0.64 -9.40 9.15
N ASN A 22 -1.49 -9.80 8.20
CA ASN A 22 -1.16 -10.82 7.18
C ASN A 22 -0.62 -10.25 5.86
N ALA A 23 -0.38 -8.93 5.78
CA ALA A 23 0.16 -8.28 4.59
C ALA A 23 1.66 -8.58 4.35
N GLY A 24 2.27 -9.50 5.11
CA GLY A 24 3.67 -9.93 4.95
C GLY A 24 4.00 -10.53 3.58
N ALA A 25 2.98 -10.81 2.75
CA ALA A 25 3.14 -11.17 1.35
C ALA A 25 3.43 -9.96 0.41
N ILE A 26 3.21 -8.73 0.88
CA ILE A 26 3.42 -7.49 0.14
C ILE A 26 4.78 -6.90 0.54
N LYS A 27 5.80 -7.14 -0.29
CA LYS A 27 7.17 -6.65 -0.09
C LYS A 27 7.52 -5.63 -1.17
N ALA A 28 8.19 -4.53 -0.83
CA ALA A 28 8.53 -3.49 -1.81
C ALA A 28 9.36 -4.00 -2.99
N LYS A 29 10.21 -5.02 -2.77
CA LYS A 29 10.98 -5.67 -3.84
C LYS A 29 10.12 -6.32 -4.93
N ASP A 30 8.84 -6.59 -4.64
CA ASP A 30 7.88 -7.15 -5.59
C ASP A 30 7.09 -6.05 -6.34
N PHE A 31 7.33 -4.77 -6.03
CA PHE A 31 6.69 -3.62 -6.69
C PHE A 31 7.56 -3.06 -7.81
N ASP A 32 6.91 -2.63 -8.89
CA ASP A 32 7.58 -1.86 -9.93
C ASP A 32 7.77 -0.40 -9.50
N LEU A 33 8.93 0.18 -9.83
CA LEU A 33 9.14 1.63 -9.70
C LEU A 33 8.21 2.41 -10.63
N GLU A 34 7.73 1.79 -11.71
CA GLU A 34 6.67 2.35 -12.56
C GLU A 34 5.34 2.50 -11.82
N LYS A 35 5.10 1.67 -10.78
CA LYS A 35 3.91 1.72 -9.92
C LYS A 35 4.08 2.59 -8.69
N PHE A 36 5.20 3.31 -8.59
CA PHE A 36 5.47 4.20 -7.47
C PHE A 36 4.43 5.32 -7.37
N ASP A 37 4.05 5.94 -8.48
CA ASP A 37 3.10 7.06 -8.47
C ASP A 37 1.70 6.57 -8.08
N ASP A 38 1.26 5.44 -8.64
CA ASP A 38 -0.01 4.79 -8.28
C ASP A 38 -0.03 4.46 -6.76
N LEU A 39 1.08 3.95 -6.22
CA LEU A 39 1.20 3.64 -4.79
C LEU A 39 1.18 4.91 -3.91
N GLU A 40 1.79 6.00 -4.36
CA GLU A 40 1.79 7.28 -3.65
C GLU A 40 0.36 7.86 -3.57
N GLU A 41 -0.44 7.72 -4.62
CA GLU A 41 -1.85 8.11 -4.62
C GLU A 41 -2.68 7.28 -3.63
N VAL A 42 -2.51 5.95 -3.62
CA VAL A 42 -3.19 5.06 -2.67
C VAL A 42 -2.74 5.38 -1.24
N HIS A 43 -1.45 5.60 -1.00
CA HIS A 43 -0.92 5.98 0.32
C HIS A 43 -1.54 7.28 0.81
N ALA A 44 -1.56 8.33 -0.02
CA ALA A 44 -2.17 9.60 0.32
C ALA A 44 -3.67 9.44 0.65
N HIS A 45 -4.40 8.65 -0.15
CA HIS A 45 -5.81 8.36 0.12
C HIS A 45 -5.99 7.67 1.48
N VAL A 46 -5.20 6.63 1.76
CA VAL A 46 -5.28 5.84 3.00
C VAL A 46 -4.97 6.70 4.22
N MET A 47 -3.93 7.52 4.15
CA MET A 47 -3.47 8.36 5.25
C MET A 47 -4.42 9.54 5.53
N SER A 48 -5.17 9.99 4.53
CA SER A 48 -6.16 11.08 4.69
C SER A 48 -7.38 10.70 5.54
N ARG A 49 -7.62 9.42 5.80
CA ARG A 49 -8.82 8.92 6.48
C ARG A 49 -8.49 8.34 7.86
N ASN A 50 -9.48 8.36 8.76
CA ASN A 50 -9.33 7.86 10.13
C ASN A 50 -9.72 6.40 10.29
N SER A 51 -10.64 5.91 9.47
CA SER A 51 -11.15 4.54 9.50
C SER A 51 -11.67 4.12 8.13
N PHE A 52 -11.73 2.81 7.94
CA PHE A 52 -12.23 2.15 6.73
C PHE A 52 -13.26 1.09 7.13
N SER A 53 -14.27 0.90 6.30
CA SER A 53 -15.13 -0.28 6.36
C SER A 53 -14.40 -1.50 5.80
N VAL A 54 -14.89 -2.70 6.11
CA VAL A 54 -14.29 -3.96 5.63
C VAL A 54 -14.18 -3.98 4.10
N ASN A 55 -15.24 -3.57 3.39
CA ASN A 55 -15.24 -3.54 1.93
C ASN A 55 -14.18 -2.59 1.36
N GLU A 56 -13.93 -1.46 2.02
CA GLU A 56 -12.89 -0.52 1.60
C GLU A 56 -11.49 -1.09 1.85
N MET A 57 -11.28 -1.75 2.99
CA MET A 57 -10.02 -2.44 3.25
C MET A 57 -9.74 -3.50 2.19
N ASP A 58 -10.73 -4.32 1.85
CA ASP A 58 -10.60 -5.37 0.82
C ASP A 58 -10.28 -4.79 -0.57
N ALA A 59 -10.91 -3.67 -0.92
CA ALA A 59 -10.62 -2.96 -2.16
C ALA A 59 -9.17 -2.44 -2.21
N ILE A 60 -8.70 -1.78 -1.14
CA ILE A 60 -7.33 -1.25 -1.05
C ILE A 60 -6.31 -2.40 -1.12
N VAL A 61 -6.55 -3.50 -0.42
CA VAL A 61 -5.68 -4.68 -0.47
C VAL A 61 -5.61 -5.28 -1.87
N SER A 62 -6.76 -5.35 -2.55
CA SER A 62 -6.83 -5.86 -3.93
C SER A 62 -6.06 -4.99 -4.90
N GLU A 63 -6.18 -3.67 -4.76
CA GLU A 63 -5.46 -2.68 -5.57
C GLU A 63 -3.94 -2.75 -5.33
N LEU A 64 -3.49 -2.81 -4.08
CA LEU A 64 -2.08 -3.06 -3.74
C LEU A 64 -1.56 -4.38 -4.33
N GLY A 65 -2.41 -5.41 -4.38
CA GLY A 65 -2.09 -6.69 -5.00
C GLY A 65 -1.84 -6.59 -6.50
N GLN A 66 -2.54 -5.71 -7.22
CA GLN A 66 -2.41 -5.51 -8.66
C GLN A 66 -1.16 -4.72 -9.06
N MET A 67 -0.55 -3.99 -8.11
CA MET A 67 0.68 -3.21 -8.34
C MET A 67 1.96 -4.05 -8.25
N ARG A 68 1.84 -5.33 -7.86
CA ARG A 68 2.95 -6.28 -7.81
C ARG A 68 3.28 -6.78 -9.21
N LYS A 69 4.56 -7.06 -9.47
CA LYS A 69 5.05 -7.69 -10.71
C LYS A 69 4.65 -9.17 -10.80
#